data_AF-A0A7V7AJ65-F1
#
_entry.id   AF-A0A7V7AJ65-F1
#
_cell.length_a   1.000
_cell.length_b   1.000
_cell.length_c   1.000
_cell.angle_alpha   90.00
_cell.angle_beta   90.00
_cell.angle_gamma   90.00
#
_symmetry.space_group_name_H-M   'P 1'
#
loop_
_entity.id
_entity.type
_entity.pdbx_description
1 polymer ?
#
loop_
_entity_poly.entity_id
_entity_poly.type
_entity_poly.pdbx_seq_one_letter_code
_entity_poly.pdbx_strand_id
1 'polypeptide(L)'
;MRRLSTPVFLFSAILIASGALYLHQQAVLRQQRMNALYQHIEDLTISYQHRIDDLTRLYDDTARELSESTERNEELSRELQDILAEIEAIEARNRQLEQILFNQRETYRNAIALNGSTMKVLSTSNFTAVQYERAWTRLGAHGLKGTGAALVRAEEVYGVNSLVLASIAYHESAGGMSRIARDKNNLFGLGAYDHDPYRYAYTFNTKDECIYYAANILSSSYLSRWGRNYRGDNLRAIGIRYATDPYWAEKVSRNMSRVARAAIPEGR
;
A
#
# COMPACT_ATOMS: atom_id res chain seq x y z
N MET A 1 55.06 -46.57 108.89
CA MET A 1 53.91 -46.57 107.95
C MET A 1 52.64 -46.22 108.72
N ARG A 2 52.18 -44.96 108.67
CA ARG A 2 50.91 -44.58 109.32
C ARG A 2 49.76 -45.22 108.53
N ARG A 3 49.15 -46.27 109.09
CA ARG A 3 47.89 -46.82 108.58
C ARG A 3 46.83 -45.75 108.81
N LEU A 4 46.37 -45.12 107.73
CA LEU A 4 45.15 -44.31 107.74
C LEU A 4 44.06 -45.17 108.39
N SER A 5 43.31 -44.61 109.35
CA SER A 5 42.17 -45.33 109.92
C SER A 5 41.21 -45.64 108.78
N THR A 6 40.73 -46.89 108.71
CA THR A 6 39.75 -47.38 107.74
C THR A 6 38.66 -46.36 107.38
N PRO A 7 38.07 -45.58 108.32
CA PRO A 7 37.10 -44.52 107.98
C PRO A 7 37.67 -43.39 107.11
N VAL A 8 38.92 -42.97 107.28
CA VAL A 8 39.53 -41.88 106.48
C VAL A 8 39.79 -42.34 105.04
N PHE A 9 40.20 -43.60 104.86
CA PHE A 9 40.41 -44.20 103.54
C PHE A 9 39.09 -44.42 102.79
N LEU A 10 38.03 -44.81 103.51
CA LEU A 10 36.68 -44.91 102.97
C LEU A 10 36.14 -43.53 102.56
N PHE A 11 36.37 -42.49 103.38
CA PHE A 11 35.91 -41.14 103.08
C PHE A 11 36.62 -40.53 101.86
N SER A 12 37.93 -40.73 101.72
CA SER A 12 38.68 -40.29 100.54
C SER A 12 38.30 -41.08 99.28
N ALA A 13 38.08 -42.39 99.38
CA ALA A 13 37.59 -43.21 98.28
C ALA A 13 36.18 -42.80 97.82
N ILE A 14 35.28 -42.47 98.75
CA ILE A 14 33.94 -41.95 98.44
C ILE A 14 34.05 -40.59 97.74
N LEU A 15 34.89 -39.68 98.23
CA LEU A 15 35.12 -38.37 97.59
C LEU A 15 35.65 -38.49 96.15
N ILE A 16 36.62 -39.38 95.93
CA ILE A 16 37.18 -39.66 94.60
C ILE A 16 36.11 -40.28 93.69
N ALA A 17 35.35 -41.27 94.16
CA ALA A 17 34.27 -41.90 93.41
C ALA A 17 33.14 -40.89 93.06
N SER A 18 32.82 -39.99 93.99
CA SER A 18 31.80 -38.94 93.81
C SER A 18 32.26 -37.88 92.81
N GLY A 19 33.54 -37.48 92.87
CA GLY A 19 34.15 -36.59 91.88
C GLY A 19 34.22 -37.22 90.49
N ALA A 20 34.59 -38.50 90.39
CA ALA A 20 34.61 -39.24 89.13
C ALA A 20 33.19 -39.38 88.53
N LEU A 21 32.19 -39.67 89.37
CA LEU A 21 30.79 -39.73 88.96
C LEU A 21 30.27 -38.37 88.47
N TYR A 22 30.60 -37.28 89.17
CA TYR A 22 30.25 -35.92 88.77
C TYR A 22 30.90 -35.52 87.42
N LEU A 23 32.18 -35.85 87.22
CA LEU A 23 32.88 -35.62 85.95
C LEU A 23 32.29 -36.46 84.81
N HIS A 24 31.93 -37.72 85.08
CA HIS A 24 31.24 -38.57 84.12
C HIS A 24 29.86 -38.00 83.76
N GLN A 25 29.09 -37.54 84.74
CA GLN A 25 27.78 -36.93 84.53
C GLN A 25 27.89 -35.61 83.73
N GLN A 26 28.93 -34.80 84.00
CA GLN A 26 29.26 -33.63 83.20
C GLN A 26 29.66 -33.99 81.76
N ALA A 27 30.42 -35.06 81.55
CA ALA A 27 30.80 -35.51 80.21
C ALA A 27 29.58 -35.99 79.40
N VAL A 28 28.65 -36.72 80.04
CA VAL A 28 27.38 -37.15 79.42
C VAL A 28 26.52 -35.95 79.04
N LEU A 29 26.38 -34.95 79.93
CA LEU A 29 25.64 -33.72 79.63
C LEU A 29 26.27 -32.92 78.47
N ARG A 30 27.61 -32.85 78.41
CA ARG A 30 28.32 -32.25 77.27
C ARG A 30 28.04 -33.01 75.97
N GLN A 31 28.06 -34.34 76.01
CA GLN A 31 27.75 -35.17 74.84
C GLN A 31 26.31 -34.97 74.37
N GLN A 32 25.34 -34.92 75.29
CA GLN A 32 23.94 -34.65 74.96
C GLN A 32 23.74 -33.27 74.34
N ARG A 33 24.37 -32.22 74.90
CA ARG A 33 24.35 -30.87 74.32
C ARG A 33 24.99 -30.86 72.94
N MET A 34 26.10 -31.56 72.75
CA MET A 34 26.74 -31.64 71.45
C MET A 34 25.89 -32.36 70.42
N ASN A 35 25.28 -33.50 70.78
CA ASN A 35 24.37 -34.22 69.89
C ASN A 35 23.16 -33.36 69.51
N ALA A 36 22.58 -32.60 70.45
CA ALA A 36 21.49 -31.67 70.15
C ALA A 36 21.94 -30.54 69.20
N LEU A 37 23.15 -30.02 69.37
CA LEU A 37 23.73 -29.01 68.49
C LEU A 37 23.96 -29.56 67.07
N TYR A 38 24.46 -30.81 66.95
CA TYR A 38 24.64 -31.49 65.67
C TYR A 38 23.31 -31.70 64.94
N GLN A 39 22.28 -32.20 65.63
CA GLN A 39 20.94 -32.37 65.06
C GLN A 39 20.35 -31.03 64.60
N HIS A 40 20.51 -29.97 65.40
CA HIS A 40 20.05 -28.64 65.00
C HIS A 40 20.77 -28.11 63.75
N ILE A 41 22.08 -28.33 63.63
CA ILE A 41 22.86 -27.96 62.43
C ILE A 41 22.43 -28.78 61.21
N GLU A 42 22.15 -30.08 61.36
CA GLU A 42 21.62 -30.93 60.29
C GLU A 42 20.25 -30.43 59.81
N ASP A 43 19.32 -30.15 60.72
CA ASP A 43 18.01 -29.59 60.39
C ASP A 43 18.12 -28.25 59.66
N LEU A 44 19.03 -27.38 60.13
CA LEU A 44 19.30 -26.09 59.49
C LEU A 44 19.83 -26.30 58.06
N THR A 45 20.75 -27.26 57.90
CA THR A 45 21.37 -27.57 56.60
C THR A 45 20.33 -28.08 55.61
N ILE A 46 19.45 -28.98 56.04
CA ILE A 46 18.34 -29.49 55.23
C ILE A 46 17.37 -28.35 54.86
N SER A 47 17.03 -27.49 55.81
CA SER A 47 16.16 -26.33 55.58
C SER A 47 16.75 -25.34 54.56
N TYR A 48 18.05 -25.01 54.69
CA TYR A 48 18.73 -24.16 53.72
C TYR A 48 18.84 -24.81 52.35
N GLN A 49 19.09 -26.12 52.28
CA GLN A 49 19.12 -26.85 51.01
C GLN A 49 17.77 -26.80 50.30
N HIS A 50 16.68 -27.07 51.01
CA HIS A 50 15.32 -26.94 50.46
C HIS A 50 15.06 -25.52 49.92
N ARG A 51 15.47 -24.50 50.67
CA ARG A 51 15.27 -23.10 50.25
C ARG A 51 16.11 -22.74 49.02
N ILE A 52 17.31 -23.30 48.89
CA ILE A 52 18.14 -23.16 47.68
C ILE A 52 17.43 -23.83 46.51
N ASP A 53 16.95 -25.07 46.67
CA ASP A 53 16.26 -25.80 45.61
C ASP A 53 14.99 -25.07 45.14
N ASP A 54 14.20 -24.51 46.07
CA ASP A 54 13.01 -23.71 45.76
C ASP A 54 13.36 -22.42 45.00
N LEU A 55 14.43 -21.73 45.42
CA LEU A 55 14.92 -20.53 44.73
C LEU A 55 15.44 -20.84 43.33
N THR A 56 16.13 -21.97 43.15
CA THR A 56 16.59 -22.42 41.83
C THR A 56 15.41 -22.69 40.91
N ARG A 57 14.37 -23.39 41.39
CA ARG A 57 13.15 -23.62 40.59
C ARG A 57 12.47 -22.31 40.20
N LEU A 58 12.31 -21.38 41.15
CA LEU A 58 11.72 -20.07 40.88
C LEU A 58 12.54 -19.29 39.85
N TYR A 59 13.87 -19.32 39.94
CA TYR A 59 14.75 -18.69 38.96
C TYR A 59 14.58 -19.30 37.57
N ASP A 60 14.60 -20.63 37.47
CA ASP A 60 14.48 -21.33 36.20
C ASP A 60 13.12 -21.10 35.53
N ASP A 61 12.03 -21.11 36.32
CA ASP A 61 10.68 -20.83 35.82
C ASP A 61 10.55 -19.36 35.37
N THR A 62 11.05 -18.41 36.18
CA THR A 62 11.04 -16.98 35.81
C THR A 62 11.87 -16.73 34.56
N ALA A 63 13.02 -17.38 34.42
CA ALA A 63 13.88 -17.26 33.23
C ALA A 63 13.18 -17.81 31.98
N ARG A 64 12.43 -18.92 32.12
CA ARG A 64 11.63 -19.49 31.03
C ARG A 64 10.50 -18.55 30.61
N GLU A 65 9.69 -18.07 31.57
CA GLU A 65 8.61 -17.12 31.30
C GLU A 65 9.14 -15.83 30.64
N LEU A 66 10.30 -15.34 31.08
CA LEU A 66 10.94 -14.18 30.47
C LEU A 66 11.34 -14.47 29.01
N SER A 67 11.95 -15.63 28.74
CA SER A 67 12.34 -16.05 27.38
C SER A 67 11.12 -16.13 26.45
N GLU A 68 10.05 -16.81 26.89
CA GLU A 68 8.80 -16.94 26.13
C GLU A 68 8.17 -15.56 25.85
N SER A 69 8.17 -14.67 26.85
CA SER A 69 7.70 -13.28 26.69
C SER A 69 8.56 -12.50 25.70
N THR A 70 9.88 -12.64 25.73
CA THR A 70 10.78 -11.97 24.77
C THR A 70 10.55 -12.46 23.34
N GLU A 71 10.43 -13.77 23.14
CA GLU A 71 10.13 -14.36 21.83
C GLU A 71 8.77 -13.87 21.30
N ARG A 72 7.74 -13.83 22.16
CA ARG A 72 6.43 -13.32 21.78
C ARG A 72 6.46 -11.83 21.45
N ASN A 73 7.25 -11.04 22.18
CA ASN A 73 7.44 -9.62 21.88
C ASN A 73 8.16 -9.41 20.53
N GLU A 74 9.16 -10.24 20.20
CA GLU A 74 9.83 -10.21 18.91
C GLU A 74 8.90 -10.61 17.75
N GLU A 75 8.02 -11.60 17.98
CA GLU A 75 7.00 -12.00 17.01
C GLU A 75 5.96 -10.90 16.78
N LEU A 76 5.39 -10.34 17.86
CA LEU A 76 4.47 -9.21 17.79
C LEU A 76 5.11 -7.99 17.12
N SER A 77 6.40 -7.75 17.35
CA SER A 77 7.13 -6.66 16.70
C SER A 77 7.26 -6.87 15.19
N ARG A 78 7.43 -8.12 14.74
CA ARG A 78 7.44 -8.47 13.32
C ARG A 78 6.05 -8.33 12.69
N GLU A 79 5.01 -8.86 13.34
CA GLU A 79 3.62 -8.68 12.90
C GLU A 79 3.26 -7.19 12.77
N LEU A 80 3.67 -6.36 13.73
CA LEU A 80 3.45 -4.91 13.69
C LEU A 80 4.15 -4.25 12.49
N GLN A 81 5.37 -4.67 12.16
CA GLN A 81 6.10 -4.14 11.00
C GLN A 81 5.41 -4.49 9.68
N ASP A 82 4.91 -5.72 9.55
CA ASP A 82 4.19 -6.15 8.35
C ASP A 82 2.87 -5.37 8.19
N ILE A 83 2.13 -5.18 9.27
CA ILE A 83 0.89 -4.38 9.27
C ILE A 83 1.19 -2.92 8.88
N LEU A 84 2.26 -2.33 9.40
CA LEU A 84 2.66 -0.96 9.05
C LEU A 84 2.99 -0.82 7.55
N ALA A 85 3.69 -1.81 6.97
CA ALA A 85 3.97 -1.83 5.54
C ALA A 85 2.69 -1.96 4.70
N GLU A 86 1.72 -2.77 5.14
CA GLU A 86 0.43 -2.89 4.46
C GLU A 86 -0.37 -1.58 4.52
N ILE A 87 -0.39 -0.90 5.66
CA ILE A 87 -1.05 0.42 5.81
C ILE A 87 -0.43 1.43 4.83
N GLU A 88 0.90 1.51 4.74
CA GLU A 88 1.57 2.42 3.82
C GLU A 88 1.20 2.14 2.36
N ALA A 89 1.13 0.87 1.97
CA ALA A 89 0.71 0.46 0.63
C ALA A 89 -0.76 0.85 0.34
N ILE A 90 -1.65 0.66 1.32
CA ILE A 90 -3.06 1.07 1.22
C ILE A 90 -3.18 2.59 1.09
N GLU A 91 -2.45 3.36 1.88
CA GLU A 91 -2.45 4.82 1.80
C GLU A 91 -1.93 5.32 0.45
N ALA A 92 -0.88 4.70 -0.09
CA ALA A 92 -0.37 5.03 -1.42
C ALA A 92 -1.43 4.75 -2.50
N ARG A 93 -2.13 3.62 -2.42
CA ARG A 93 -3.24 3.28 -3.32
C ARG A 93 -4.41 4.27 -3.18
N ASN A 94 -4.74 4.69 -1.96
CA ASN A 94 -5.80 5.67 -1.72
C ASN A 94 -5.46 7.02 -2.36
N ARG A 95 -4.23 7.52 -2.20
CA ARG A 95 -3.77 8.76 -2.88
C ARG A 95 -3.87 8.67 -4.41
N GLN A 96 -3.52 7.52 -4.99
CA GLN A 96 -3.66 7.29 -6.43
C GLN A 96 -5.13 7.31 -6.86
N LEU A 97 -6.02 6.65 -6.11
CA LEU A 97 -7.45 6.64 -6.38
C LEU A 97 -8.07 8.04 -6.28
N GLU A 98 -7.69 8.83 -5.27
CA GLU A 98 -8.12 10.22 -5.13
C GLU A 98 -7.73 11.06 -6.35
N GLN A 99 -6.50 10.91 -6.84
CA GLN A 99 -6.04 11.62 -8.05
C GLN A 99 -6.83 11.20 -9.30
N ILE A 100 -7.07 9.89 -9.48
CA ILE A 100 -7.88 9.35 -10.58
C ILE A 100 -9.30 9.92 -10.54
N LEU A 101 -9.94 9.89 -9.37
CA LEU A 101 -11.30 10.39 -9.18
C LEU A 101 -11.38 11.91 -9.39
N PHE A 102 -10.37 12.66 -8.93
CA PHE A 102 -10.27 14.09 -9.16
C PHE A 102 -10.20 14.42 -10.65
N ASN A 103 -9.30 13.77 -11.39
CA ASN A 103 -9.13 13.97 -12.83
C ASN A 103 -10.39 13.61 -13.63
N GLN A 104 -11.02 12.47 -13.31
CA GLN A 104 -12.28 12.05 -13.91
C GLN A 104 -13.39 13.06 -13.63
N ARG A 105 -13.52 13.52 -12.38
CA ARG A 105 -14.55 14.48 -11.96
C ARG A 105 -14.39 15.82 -12.68
N GLU A 106 -13.18 16.35 -12.73
CA GLU A 106 -12.91 17.63 -13.39
C GLU A 106 -13.13 17.54 -14.90
N THR A 107 -12.68 16.47 -15.54
CA THR A 107 -12.94 16.23 -16.96
C THR A 107 -14.43 16.10 -17.26
N TYR A 108 -15.16 15.32 -16.44
CA TYR A 108 -16.61 15.19 -16.56
C TYR A 108 -17.31 16.54 -16.37
N ARG A 109 -16.96 17.28 -15.31
CA ARG A 109 -17.53 18.60 -15.03
C ARG A 109 -17.34 19.56 -16.20
N ASN A 110 -16.15 19.62 -16.79
CA ASN A 110 -15.87 20.47 -17.95
C ASN A 110 -16.70 20.06 -19.17
N ALA A 111 -16.83 18.75 -19.44
CA ALA A 111 -17.63 18.24 -20.54
C ALA A 111 -19.15 18.52 -20.35
N ILE A 112 -19.67 18.33 -19.14
CA ILE A 112 -21.09 18.54 -18.83
C ILE A 112 -21.47 20.02 -18.82
N ALA A 113 -20.60 20.88 -18.28
CA ALA A 113 -20.80 22.33 -18.29
C ALA A 113 -20.56 22.98 -19.67
N LEU A 114 -20.28 22.19 -20.71
CA LEU A 114 -19.93 22.65 -22.07
C LEU A 114 -18.68 23.55 -22.14
N ASN A 115 -17.83 23.47 -21.11
CA ASN A 115 -16.56 24.17 -21.01
C ASN A 115 -15.40 23.40 -21.65
N GLY A 116 -15.66 22.28 -22.32
CA GLY A 116 -14.64 21.48 -23.01
C GLY A 116 -13.81 22.30 -24.02
N SER A 117 -14.39 23.33 -24.64
CA SER A 117 -13.69 24.20 -25.60
C SER A 117 -12.54 25.01 -24.98
N THR A 118 -12.62 25.32 -23.69
CA THR A 118 -11.62 26.11 -22.94
C THR A 118 -10.80 25.26 -21.96
N MET A 119 -11.19 24.00 -21.76
CA MET A 119 -10.45 23.03 -20.96
C MET A 119 -9.05 22.82 -21.54
N LYS A 120 -8.04 22.71 -20.66
CA LYS A 120 -6.68 22.35 -21.06
C LYS A 120 -6.68 20.96 -21.69
N VAL A 121 -6.13 20.85 -22.89
CA VAL A 121 -6.09 19.59 -23.66
C VAL A 121 -5.01 18.64 -23.11
N LEU A 122 -4.01 19.16 -22.41
CA LEU A 122 -2.97 18.37 -21.74
C LEU A 122 -3.34 17.93 -20.31
N SER A 123 -4.61 18.05 -19.91
CA SER A 123 -5.08 17.47 -18.64
C SER A 123 -5.32 15.97 -18.79
N THR A 124 -5.09 15.19 -17.74
CA THR A 124 -5.44 13.77 -17.71
C THR A 124 -6.94 13.60 -17.49
N SER A 125 -7.60 12.76 -18.30
CA SER A 125 -9.01 12.44 -18.14
C SER A 125 -9.25 11.28 -17.18
N ASN A 126 -8.34 10.31 -17.15
CA ASN A 126 -8.52 9.02 -16.49
C ASN A 126 -9.78 8.25 -16.91
N PHE A 127 -10.36 8.55 -18.08
CA PHE A 127 -11.42 7.71 -18.64
C PHE A 127 -10.87 6.33 -18.99
N THR A 128 -11.67 5.29 -18.78
CA THR A 128 -11.26 3.90 -19.04
C THR A 128 -11.71 3.45 -20.43
N ALA A 129 -11.04 2.42 -20.98
CA ALA A 129 -11.46 1.79 -22.24
C ALA A 129 -12.93 1.34 -22.19
N VAL A 130 -13.37 0.76 -21.08
CA VAL A 130 -14.76 0.31 -20.86
C VAL A 130 -15.75 1.48 -20.94
N GLN A 131 -15.38 2.65 -20.43
CA GLN A 131 -16.20 3.86 -20.53
C GLN A 131 -16.38 4.30 -22.00
N TYR A 132 -15.33 4.23 -22.81
CA TYR A 132 -15.42 4.53 -24.25
C TYR A 132 -16.26 3.50 -25.00
N GLU A 133 -16.06 2.20 -24.78
CA GLU A 133 -16.85 1.16 -25.46
C GLU A 133 -18.35 1.25 -25.12
N ARG A 134 -18.67 1.63 -23.88
CA ARG A 134 -20.04 1.95 -23.47
C ARG A 134 -20.57 3.17 -24.22
N ALA A 135 -19.79 4.24 -24.31
CA ALA A 135 -20.19 5.46 -25.02
C ALA A 135 -20.44 5.19 -26.51
N TRP A 136 -19.56 4.46 -27.19
CA TRP A 136 -19.71 4.10 -28.60
C TRP A 136 -20.95 3.27 -28.88
N THR A 137 -21.25 2.33 -27.97
CA THR A 137 -22.48 1.53 -28.06
C THR A 137 -23.73 2.39 -27.93
N ARG A 138 -23.79 3.28 -26.94
CA ARG A 138 -24.98 4.12 -26.69
C ARG A 138 -25.18 5.24 -27.71
N LEU A 139 -24.11 5.76 -28.28
CA LEU A 139 -24.16 6.80 -29.29
C LEU A 139 -24.39 6.26 -30.72
N GLY A 140 -24.44 4.94 -30.90
CA GLY A 140 -24.51 4.32 -32.23
C GLY A 140 -23.23 4.50 -33.07
N ALA A 141 -22.10 4.85 -32.43
CA ALA A 141 -20.81 5.06 -33.09
C ALA A 141 -20.06 3.75 -33.30
N HIS A 142 -20.68 2.82 -34.03
CA HIS A 142 -20.13 1.48 -34.22
C HIS A 142 -18.76 1.47 -34.90
N GLY A 143 -18.44 2.48 -35.70
CA GLY A 143 -17.14 2.64 -36.33
C GLY A 143 -15.99 2.96 -35.35
N LEU A 144 -16.29 3.35 -34.11
CA LEU A 144 -15.31 3.60 -33.05
C LEU A 144 -15.20 2.46 -32.03
N LYS A 145 -16.01 1.41 -32.14
CA LYS A 145 -15.89 0.25 -31.24
C LYS A 145 -14.49 -0.37 -31.34
N GLY A 146 -13.93 -0.73 -30.20
CA GLY A 146 -12.58 -1.30 -30.05
C GLY A 146 -11.47 -0.26 -29.87
N THR A 147 -11.74 1.04 -30.04
CA THR A 147 -10.70 2.07 -29.93
C THR A 147 -10.43 2.54 -28.49
N GLY A 148 -11.20 2.07 -27.49
CA GLY A 148 -11.10 2.54 -26.12
C GLY A 148 -9.69 2.42 -25.52
N ALA A 149 -9.02 1.28 -25.74
CA ALA A 149 -7.66 1.06 -25.24
C ALA A 149 -6.61 1.95 -25.95
N ALA A 150 -6.81 2.25 -27.24
CA ALA A 150 -5.93 3.14 -27.97
C ALA A 150 -6.03 4.59 -27.47
N LEU A 151 -7.26 5.05 -27.18
CA LEU A 151 -7.50 6.39 -26.64
C LEU A 151 -6.83 6.59 -25.28
N VAL A 152 -6.95 5.62 -24.37
CA VAL A 152 -6.30 5.68 -23.05
C VAL A 152 -4.78 5.67 -23.19
N ARG A 153 -4.23 4.74 -23.98
CA ARG A 153 -2.77 4.68 -24.23
C ARG A 153 -2.24 5.94 -24.90
N ALA A 154 -3.02 6.58 -25.76
CA ALA A 154 -2.60 7.83 -26.40
C ALA A 154 -2.50 8.99 -25.39
N GLU A 155 -3.39 9.05 -24.38
CA GLU A 155 -3.28 10.00 -23.27
C GLU A 155 -2.01 9.74 -22.45
N GLU A 156 -1.73 8.48 -22.11
CA GLU A 156 -0.53 8.09 -21.35
C GLU A 156 0.77 8.45 -22.09
N VAL A 157 0.83 8.20 -23.40
CA VAL A 157 2.06 8.38 -24.20
C VAL A 157 2.27 9.84 -24.63
N TYR A 158 1.21 10.54 -25.03
CA TYR A 158 1.33 11.87 -25.65
C TYR A 158 0.82 13.02 -24.78
N GLY A 159 0.21 12.72 -23.64
CA GLY A 159 -0.35 13.69 -22.69
C GLY A 159 -1.64 14.35 -23.17
N VAL A 160 -2.21 13.93 -24.29
CA VAL A 160 -3.45 14.51 -24.84
C VAL A 160 -4.65 13.86 -24.15
N ASN A 161 -5.49 14.65 -23.49
CA ASN A 161 -6.69 14.21 -22.80
C ASN A 161 -7.52 13.25 -23.68
N SER A 162 -7.75 12.02 -23.22
CA SER A 162 -8.35 11.00 -24.07
C SER A 162 -9.82 11.30 -24.38
N LEU A 163 -10.55 12.03 -23.52
CA LEU A 163 -11.93 12.45 -23.83
C LEU A 163 -11.93 13.51 -24.95
N VAL A 164 -10.96 14.43 -24.95
CA VAL A 164 -10.77 15.38 -26.06
C VAL A 164 -10.48 14.62 -27.35
N LEU A 165 -9.50 13.70 -27.32
CA LEU A 165 -9.10 12.91 -28.50
C LEU A 165 -10.27 12.08 -29.05
N ALA A 166 -11.02 11.42 -28.17
CA ALA A 166 -12.21 10.64 -28.52
C ALA A 166 -13.30 11.51 -29.17
N SER A 167 -13.47 12.74 -28.69
CA SER A 167 -14.50 13.65 -29.17
C SER A 167 -14.15 14.28 -30.52
N ILE A 168 -12.87 14.55 -30.76
CA ILE A 168 -12.38 14.92 -32.10
C ILE A 168 -12.61 13.75 -33.05
N ALA A 169 -12.15 12.54 -32.71
CA ALA A 169 -12.35 11.35 -33.55
C ALA A 169 -13.84 11.14 -33.88
N TYR A 170 -14.73 11.23 -32.88
CA TYR A 170 -16.17 11.14 -33.07
C TYR A 170 -16.71 12.22 -34.01
N HIS A 171 -16.23 13.46 -33.87
CA HIS A 171 -16.64 14.58 -34.71
C HIS A 171 -16.20 14.40 -36.17
N GLU A 172 -14.91 14.17 -36.39
CA GLU A 172 -14.28 14.15 -37.72
C GLU A 172 -14.68 12.92 -38.55
N SER A 173 -14.96 11.79 -37.88
CA SER A 173 -15.29 10.53 -38.56
C SER A 173 -16.78 10.22 -38.63
N ALA A 174 -17.66 11.14 -38.18
CA ALA A 174 -19.09 10.87 -38.00
C ALA A 174 -19.34 9.58 -37.19
N GLY A 175 -18.70 9.46 -36.02
CA GLY A 175 -18.78 8.24 -35.19
C GLY A 175 -18.12 7.01 -35.81
N GLY A 176 -17.07 7.21 -36.62
CA GLY A 176 -16.31 6.18 -37.33
C GLY A 176 -16.98 5.67 -38.60
N MET A 177 -18.05 6.33 -39.07
CA MET A 177 -18.88 5.88 -40.19
C MET A 177 -18.55 6.56 -41.52
N SER A 178 -17.73 7.62 -41.51
CA SER A 178 -17.32 8.28 -42.75
C SER A 178 -16.59 7.30 -43.68
N ARG A 179 -16.67 7.54 -44.99
CA ARG A 179 -16.01 6.69 -45.99
C ARG A 179 -14.49 6.60 -45.75
N ILE A 180 -13.85 7.73 -45.42
CA ILE A 180 -12.42 7.79 -45.09
C ILE A 180 -12.11 7.00 -43.81
N ALA A 181 -12.95 7.11 -42.77
CA ALA A 181 -12.75 6.37 -41.53
C ALA A 181 -12.86 4.85 -41.72
N ARG A 182 -13.80 4.40 -42.56
CA ARG A 182 -14.02 2.97 -42.84
C ARG A 182 -12.98 2.38 -43.78
N ASP A 183 -12.70 3.05 -44.90
CA ASP A 183 -11.85 2.51 -45.95
C ASP A 183 -10.35 2.67 -45.63
N LYS A 184 -10.00 3.71 -44.85
CA LYS A 184 -8.60 4.12 -44.61
C LYS A 184 -8.17 4.11 -43.14
N ASN A 185 -9.06 3.66 -42.24
CA ASN A 185 -8.88 3.75 -40.78
C ASN A 185 -8.56 5.16 -40.26
N ASN A 186 -8.90 6.20 -41.03
CA ASN A 186 -8.52 7.57 -40.72
C ASN A 186 -9.67 8.30 -40.02
N LEU A 187 -9.61 8.31 -38.69
CA LEU A 187 -10.66 8.84 -37.82
C LEU A 187 -10.65 10.37 -37.69
N PHE A 188 -9.61 11.04 -38.17
CA PHE A 188 -9.35 12.46 -37.94
C PHE A 188 -9.30 13.28 -39.24
N GLY A 189 -9.61 12.67 -40.38
CA GLY A 189 -9.57 13.34 -41.69
C GLY A 189 -8.17 13.79 -42.12
N LEU A 190 -7.11 13.15 -41.62
CA LEU A 190 -5.73 13.58 -41.84
C LEU A 190 -5.33 13.44 -43.32
N GLY A 191 -4.77 14.51 -43.89
CA GLY A 191 -4.36 14.55 -45.29
C GLY A 191 -5.51 14.71 -46.29
N ALA A 192 -6.75 14.94 -45.84
CA ALA A 192 -7.88 15.14 -46.73
C ALA A 192 -7.95 16.60 -47.21
N TYR A 193 -7.45 16.88 -48.42
CA TYR A 193 -7.40 18.23 -49.02
C TYR A 193 -8.55 18.51 -50.00
N ASP A 194 -8.87 19.78 -50.19
CA ASP A 194 -10.11 20.31 -50.78
C ASP A 194 -10.61 19.63 -52.07
N HIS A 195 -9.79 19.47 -53.11
CA HIS A 195 -10.30 19.06 -54.44
C HIS A 195 -10.55 17.56 -54.58
N ASP A 196 -9.92 16.72 -53.76
CA ASP A 196 -10.19 15.28 -53.69
C ASP A 196 -9.84 14.72 -52.29
N PRO A 197 -10.67 15.01 -51.27
CA PRO A 197 -10.35 14.70 -49.88
C PRO A 197 -10.08 13.21 -49.64
N TYR A 198 -10.79 12.33 -50.36
CA TYR A 198 -10.61 10.89 -50.20
C TYR A 198 -9.28 10.41 -50.77
N ARG A 199 -8.87 10.89 -51.95
CA ARG A 199 -7.63 10.44 -52.60
C ARG A 199 -6.39 10.76 -51.77
N TYR A 200 -6.32 11.96 -51.20
CA TYR A 200 -5.15 12.41 -50.44
C TYR A 200 -5.16 12.00 -48.97
N ALA A 201 -6.33 11.64 -48.42
CA ALA A 201 -6.42 11.19 -47.04
C ALA A 201 -5.45 10.04 -46.77
N TYR A 202 -4.71 10.20 -45.67
CA TYR A 202 -3.79 9.17 -45.18
C TYR A 202 -4.54 7.87 -44.91
N THR A 203 -3.83 6.76 -45.11
CA THR A 203 -4.32 5.41 -44.88
C THR A 203 -3.49 4.79 -43.77
N PHE A 204 -4.16 4.28 -42.75
CA PHE A 204 -3.55 3.62 -41.60
C PHE A 204 -3.91 2.14 -41.61
N ASN A 205 -3.05 1.28 -41.06
CA ASN A 205 -3.35 -0.16 -40.97
C ASN A 205 -4.47 -0.41 -39.97
N THR A 206 -4.51 0.39 -38.91
CA THR A 206 -5.53 0.31 -37.86
C THR A 206 -5.99 1.68 -37.40
N LYS A 207 -7.17 1.74 -36.76
CA LYS A 207 -7.66 2.97 -36.13
C LYS A 207 -6.79 3.39 -34.96
N ASP A 208 -6.18 2.45 -34.26
CA ASP A 208 -5.25 2.68 -33.16
C ASP A 208 -4.03 3.49 -33.63
N GLU A 209 -3.43 3.08 -34.77
CA GLU A 209 -2.34 3.85 -35.39
C GLU A 209 -2.75 5.28 -35.73
N CYS A 210 -3.96 5.46 -36.27
CA CYS A 210 -4.49 6.80 -36.58
C CYS A 210 -4.64 7.65 -35.31
N ILE A 211 -5.14 7.06 -34.21
CA ILE A 211 -5.29 7.72 -32.91
C ILE A 211 -3.94 8.15 -32.35
N TYR A 212 -2.93 7.27 -32.36
CA TYR A 212 -1.59 7.60 -31.90
C TYR A 212 -0.93 8.68 -32.74
N TYR A 213 -1.08 8.60 -34.06
CA TYR A 213 -0.54 9.60 -34.97
C TYR A 213 -1.19 10.97 -34.77
N ALA A 214 -2.53 11.01 -34.60
CA ALA A 214 -3.26 12.23 -34.29
C ALA A 214 -2.84 12.83 -32.94
N ALA A 215 -2.73 12.00 -31.89
CA ALA A 215 -2.28 12.44 -30.57
C ALA A 215 -0.85 13.01 -30.61
N ASN A 216 0.06 12.37 -31.35
CA ASN A 216 1.42 12.87 -31.56
C ASN A 216 1.43 14.24 -32.26
N ILE A 217 0.64 14.42 -33.32
CA ILE A 217 0.55 15.72 -34.02
C ILE A 217 -0.01 16.80 -33.09
N LEU A 218 -1.08 16.50 -32.36
CA LEU A 218 -1.68 17.44 -31.42
C LEU A 218 -0.65 17.86 -30.36
N SER A 219 0.03 16.88 -29.75
CA SER A 219 1.04 17.13 -28.71
C SER A 219 2.23 17.95 -29.25
N SER A 220 2.86 17.48 -30.34
CA SER A 220 4.11 18.06 -30.86
C SER A 220 3.92 19.37 -31.64
N SER A 221 2.82 19.54 -32.37
CA SER A 221 2.64 20.68 -33.29
C SER A 221 1.63 21.71 -32.79
N TYR A 222 0.60 21.31 -32.06
CA TYR A 222 -0.48 22.21 -31.63
C TYR A 222 -0.38 22.61 -30.16
N LEU A 223 0.13 21.74 -29.29
CA LEU A 223 0.15 21.94 -27.83
C LEU A 223 1.55 22.24 -27.29
N SER A 224 2.60 21.85 -28.00
CA SER A 224 3.97 22.27 -27.68
C SER A 224 4.16 23.75 -27.98
N ARG A 225 4.74 24.51 -27.03
CA ARG A 225 5.04 25.94 -27.20
C ARG A 225 5.94 26.26 -28.41
N TRP A 226 6.72 25.27 -28.85
CA TRP A 226 7.61 25.37 -30.02
C TRP A 226 7.00 24.74 -31.29
N GLY A 227 5.79 24.17 -31.17
CA GLY A 227 5.07 23.57 -32.28
C GLY A 227 4.63 24.61 -33.30
N ARG A 228 4.73 24.26 -34.58
CA ARG A 228 4.40 25.16 -35.72
C ARG A 228 2.98 25.76 -35.63
N ASN A 229 2.03 24.99 -35.09
CA ASN A 229 0.62 25.36 -35.03
C ASN A 229 0.18 25.85 -33.64
N TYR A 230 1.11 26.03 -32.70
CA TYR A 230 0.80 26.40 -31.32
C TYR A 230 0.11 27.76 -31.22
N ARG A 231 -1.08 27.80 -30.64
CA ARG A 231 -1.83 29.05 -30.37
C ARG A 231 -2.40 29.09 -28.94
N GLY A 232 -2.03 28.13 -28.09
CA GLY A 232 -2.58 27.92 -26.74
C GLY A 232 -2.79 26.44 -26.44
N ASP A 233 -3.35 26.13 -25.28
CA ASP A 233 -3.41 24.78 -24.71
C ASP A 233 -4.82 24.17 -24.67
N ASN A 234 -5.80 24.78 -25.35
CA ASN A 234 -7.21 24.34 -25.37
C ASN A 234 -7.76 24.16 -26.81
N LEU A 235 -8.97 23.62 -26.93
CA LEU A 235 -9.59 23.36 -28.23
C LEU A 235 -9.83 24.62 -29.06
N ARG A 236 -10.15 25.77 -28.46
CA ARG A 236 -10.27 27.03 -29.19
C ARG A 236 -8.94 27.42 -29.84
N ALA A 237 -7.83 27.26 -29.14
CA ALA A 237 -6.50 27.52 -29.67
C ALA A 237 -6.13 26.55 -30.80
N ILE A 238 -6.41 25.25 -30.63
CA ILE A 238 -6.20 24.22 -31.67
C ILE A 238 -7.00 24.58 -32.93
N GLY A 239 -8.29 24.91 -32.75
CA GLY A 239 -9.24 25.18 -33.82
C GLY A 239 -8.76 26.23 -34.82
N ILE A 240 -8.06 27.28 -34.37
CA ILE A 240 -7.49 28.36 -35.21
C ILE A 240 -6.64 27.82 -36.37
N ARG A 241 -5.95 26.70 -36.16
CA ARG A 241 -5.05 26.09 -37.16
C ARG A 241 -5.49 24.70 -37.60
N TYR A 242 -6.50 24.11 -36.97
CA TYR A 242 -6.92 22.74 -37.23
C TYR A 242 -8.08 22.67 -38.24
N ALA A 243 -9.02 23.61 -38.16
CA ALA A 243 -10.23 23.59 -38.98
C ALA A 243 -10.54 24.97 -39.57
N THR A 244 -11.16 24.98 -40.75
CA THR A 244 -11.69 26.20 -41.37
C THR A 244 -12.99 26.66 -40.72
N ASP A 245 -13.72 25.75 -40.07
CA ASP A 245 -14.96 26.04 -39.34
C ASP A 245 -14.66 26.81 -38.04
N PRO A 246 -15.13 28.08 -37.90
CA PRO A 246 -14.89 28.87 -36.70
C PRO A 246 -15.56 28.31 -35.43
N TYR A 247 -16.55 27.40 -35.58
CA TYR A 247 -17.26 26.77 -34.47
C TYR A 247 -16.78 25.34 -34.17
N TRP A 248 -15.65 24.93 -34.74
CA TRP A 248 -15.11 23.58 -34.56
C TRP A 248 -14.91 23.22 -33.09
N ALA A 249 -14.30 24.11 -32.30
CA ALA A 249 -14.03 23.87 -30.88
C ALA A 249 -15.32 23.67 -30.07
N GLU A 250 -16.37 24.44 -30.37
CA GLU A 250 -17.68 24.32 -29.75
C GLU A 250 -18.38 23.01 -30.13
N LYS A 251 -18.27 22.58 -31.39
CA LYS A 251 -18.82 21.29 -31.86
C LYS A 251 -18.13 20.11 -31.18
N VAL A 252 -16.79 20.14 -31.08
CA VAL A 252 -16.03 19.13 -30.35
C VAL A 252 -16.40 19.14 -28.86
N SER A 253 -16.52 20.33 -28.23
CA SER A 253 -16.96 20.46 -26.83
C SER A 253 -18.34 19.84 -26.58
N ARG A 254 -19.30 20.03 -27.49
CA ARG A 254 -20.62 19.37 -27.40
C ARG A 254 -20.49 17.86 -27.53
N ASN A 255 -19.63 17.36 -28.41
CA ASN A 255 -19.37 15.92 -28.52
C ASN A 255 -18.68 15.36 -27.27
N MET A 256 -17.78 16.11 -26.60
CA MET A 256 -17.24 15.73 -25.28
C MET A 256 -18.36 15.50 -24.27
N SER A 257 -19.34 16.40 -24.20
CA SER A 257 -20.51 16.23 -23.33
C SER A 257 -21.29 14.95 -23.66
N ARG A 258 -21.54 14.69 -24.95
CA ARG A 258 -22.27 13.49 -25.40
C ARG A 258 -21.53 12.20 -25.07
N VAL A 259 -20.22 12.14 -25.33
CA VAL A 259 -19.37 10.99 -25.03
C VAL A 259 -19.29 10.77 -23.52
N ALA A 260 -19.07 11.84 -22.73
CA ALA A 260 -19.01 11.77 -21.28
C ALA A 260 -20.30 11.22 -20.65
N ARG A 261 -21.47 11.75 -21.06
CA ARG A 261 -22.77 11.26 -20.58
C ARG A 261 -23.02 9.79 -20.95
N ALA A 262 -22.69 9.43 -22.18
CA ALA A 262 -22.87 8.05 -22.66
C ALA A 262 -21.93 7.06 -21.94
N ALA A 263 -20.75 7.51 -21.53
CA ALA A 263 -19.76 6.70 -20.83
C ALA A 263 -20.18 6.29 -19.39
N ILE A 264 -21.08 7.02 -18.73
CA ILE A 264 -21.48 6.73 -17.34
C ILE A 264 -22.70 5.79 -17.31
N PRO A 265 -22.66 4.66 -16.56
CA PRO A 265 -23.74 3.67 -16.52
C PRO A 265 -25.14 4.23 -16.29
N GLU A 266 -25.29 5.28 -15.46
CA GLU A 266 -26.60 5.79 -15.04
C GLU A 266 -27.09 7.07 -15.74
N GLY A 267 -26.34 7.63 -16.69
CA GLY A 267 -26.85 8.68 -17.59
C GLY A 267 -27.50 9.90 -16.92
N ARG A 268 -26.95 10.41 -15.80
CA ARG A 268 -27.38 11.68 -15.18
C ARG A 268 -26.42 12.81 -15.53
#